data_AF-A0A1H0AC44-F1
#
_entry.id   AF-A0A1H0AC44-F1
#
_cell.length_a   1.000
_cell.length_b   1.000
_cell.length_c   1.000
_cell.angle_alpha   90.00
_cell.angle_beta   90.00
_cell.angle_gamma   90.00
#
_symmetry.space_group_name_H-M   'P 1'
#
loop_
_entity.id
_entity.type
_entity.pdbx_description
1 polymer ?
#
loop_
_entity_poly.entity_id
_entity_poly.type
_entity_poly.pdbx_seq_one_letter_code
_entity_poly.pdbx_strand_id
1 'polypeptide(L)' 'MGRGNSHKQPARDKNKAKLPQTPKYEIVHDNQEAELAEELTSQYELTSPPGFEPTEVIRRDEQNK' A
#
# COMPACT_ATOMS: atom_id res chain seq x y z
N MET A 1 5.64 43.47 -38.23
CA MET A 1 5.14 43.21 -36.86
C MET A 1 5.46 41.77 -36.51
N GLY A 2 6.44 41.55 -35.66
CA GLY A 2 6.77 40.22 -35.16
C GLY A 2 6.97 40.30 -33.67
N ARG A 3 6.54 39.27 -32.94
CA ARG A 3 7.27 38.54 -31.88
C ARG A 3 6.43 37.30 -31.52
N GLY A 4 6.76 36.16 -32.14
CA GLY A 4 6.36 34.86 -31.61
C GLY A 4 7.19 34.60 -30.37
N ASN A 5 6.60 34.79 -29.19
CA ASN A 5 7.23 34.49 -27.92
C ASN A 5 7.29 32.96 -27.74
N SER A 6 8.21 32.30 -28.44
CA SER A 6 8.50 30.89 -28.24
C SER A 6 8.87 30.71 -26.77
N HIS A 7 8.03 29.96 -26.04
CA HIS A 7 8.21 29.71 -24.63
C HIS A 7 9.54 28.99 -24.41
N LYS A 8 10.57 29.73 -23.97
CA LYS A 8 11.88 29.19 -23.58
C LYS A 8 11.70 28.45 -22.26
N GLN A 9 11.20 27.22 -22.33
CA GLN A 9 11.26 26.32 -21.18
C GLN A 9 12.74 25.97 -20.97
N PRO A 10 13.32 26.22 -19.77
CA PRO A 10 14.70 25.85 -19.50
C PRO A 10 14.87 24.35 -19.69
N ALA A 11 15.99 23.94 -20.31
CA ALA A 11 16.29 22.53 -20.54
C ALA A 11 16.36 21.80 -19.19
N ARG A 12 15.35 20.97 -18.89
CA ARG A 12 15.37 20.11 -17.70
C ARG A 12 16.29 18.94 -18.00
N ASP A 13 17.33 18.79 -17.19
CA ASP A 13 18.22 17.63 -17.25
C ASP A 13 17.44 16.36 -16.90
N LYS A 14 17.22 15.52 -17.91
CA LYS A 14 16.42 14.30 -17.83
C LYS A 14 17.11 13.21 -17.02
N ASN A 15 18.42 13.32 -16.78
CA ASN A 15 19.21 12.31 -16.06
C ASN A 15 19.22 12.55 -14.53
N LYS A 16 18.78 13.73 -14.06
CA LYS A 16 18.68 14.01 -12.62
C LYS A 16 17.44 13.40 -11.97
N ALA A 17 16.39 13.15 -12.75
CA ALA A 17 15.15 12.60 -12.22
C ALA A 17 15.30 11.08 -12.01
N LYS A 18 15.52 10.65 -10.77
CA LYS A 18 15.35 9.24 -10.41
C LYS A 18 13.86 8.95 -10.39
N LEU A 19 13.40 8.18 -11.38
CA LEU A 19 12.06 7.62 -11.34
C LEU A 19 12.01 6.56 -10.23
N PRO A 20 10.94 6.52 -9.42
CA PRO A 20 10.74 5.43 -8.48
C PRO A 20 10.60 4.11 -9.24
N GLN A 21 10.98 3.01 -8.59
CA GLN A 21 10.86 1.65 -9.14
C GLN A 21 9.40 1.28 -9.40
N THR A 22 8.48 1.79 -8.56
CA THR A 22 7.03 1.64 -8.69
C THR A 22 6.39 3.00 -9.00
N PRO A 23 5.31 3.05 -9.80
CA PRO A 23 4.64 4.30 -10.10
C PRO A 23 4.03 4.93 -8.84
N LYS A 24 4.03 6.26 -8.78
CA LYS A 24 3.74 7.02 -7.55
C LYS A 24 2.36 6.74 -6.93
N TYR A 25 1.38 6.33 -7.72
CA TYR A 25 0.03 6.05 -7.24
C TYR A 25 -0.10 4.67 -6.57
N GLU A 26 0.89 3.78 -6.76
CA GLU A 26 0.96 2.47 -6.10
C GLU A 26 1.82 2.50 -4.84
N ILE A 27 2.45 3.65 -4.55
CA ILE A 27 3.17 3.83 -3.30
C ILE A 27 2.10 4.04 -2.23
N VAL A 28 1.81 2.99 -1.47
CA VAL A 28 0.91 3.07 -0.32
C VAL A 28 1.46 4.12 0.64
N HIS A 29 0.71 5.21 0.81
CA HIS A 29 1.11 6.36 1.63
C HIS A 29 0.45 6.37 3.00
N ASP A 30 -0.58 5.55 3.20
CA ASP A 30 -1.41 5.54 4.39
C ASP A 30 -1.22 4.26 5.19
N ASN A 31 -1.29 4.37 6.53
CA ASN A 31 -1.21 3.23 7.44
C ASN A 31 -2.53 2.45 7.56
N GLN A 32 -3.52 2.72 6.70
CA GLN A 32 -4.84 2.11 6.76
C GLN A 32 -4.79 0.58 6.66
N GLU A 33 -3.89 0.04 5.85
CA GLU A 33 -3.70 -1.42 5.75
C GLU A 33 -3.13 -2.01 7.04
N ALA A 34 -2.23 -1.30 7.72
CA ALA A 34 -1.68 -1.72 9.00
C ALA A 34 -2.73 -1.66 10.11
N GLU A 35 -3.52 -0.59 10.17
CA GLU A 35 -4.61 -0.43 11.13
C GLU A 35 -5.67 -1.53 10.94
N LEU A 36 -6.07 -1.82 9.70
CA LEU A 36 -7.00 -2.90 9.39
C LEU A 36 -6.44 -4.27 9.78
N ALA A 37 -5.14 -4.52 9.57
CA ALA A 37 -4.51 -5.77 9.96
C ALA A 37 -4.48 -5.96 11.48
N GLU A 38 -4.22 -4.90 12.24
CA GLU A 38 -4.29 -4.92 13.70
C GLU A 38 -5.72 -5.20 14.20
N GLU A 39 -6.73 -4.58 13.59
CA GLU A 39 -8.13 -4.86 13.91
C GLU A 39 -8.52 -6.31 13.64
N LEU A 40 -8.14 -6.86 12.47
CA LEU A 40 -8.46 -8.24 12.11
C LEU A 40 -7.77 -9.25 13.03
N THR A 41 -6.49 -9.02 13.37
CA THR A 41 -5.74 -9.91 14.29
C THR A 41 -6.24 -9.82 15.74
N SER A 42 -6.86 -8.71 16.12
CA SER A 42 -7.51 -8.58 17.42
C SER A 42 -8.78 -9.43 17.53
N GLN A 43 -9.56 -9.51 16.44
CA GLN A 43 -10.88 -10.15 16.42
C GLN A 43 -10.83 -11.64 16.04
N TYR A 44 -9.90 -12.03 15.16
CA TYR A 44 -9.86 -13.35 14.54
C TYR A 44 -8.57 -14.10 14.85
N GLU A 45 -8.69 -15.42 14.94
CA GLU A 45 -7.57 -16.34 15.14
C GLU A 45 -7.66 -17.49 14.14
N LEU A 46 -6.52 -17.87 13.56
CA LEU A 46 -6.43 -18.97 12.60
C LEU A 46 -6.00 -20.25 13.31
N THR A 47 -6.76 -21.33 13.11
CA THR A 47 -6.46 -22.64 13.69
C THR A 47 -6.23 -23.69 12.60
N SER A 48 -5.34 -24.65 12.89
CA SER A 48 -5.09 -25.82 12.03
C SER A 48 -4.89 -27.08 12.85
N PRO A 49 -5.30 -28.24 12.31
CA PRO A 49 -4.80 -29.52 12.79
C PRO A 49 -3.31 -29.68 12.47
N PRO A 50 -2.55 -30.43 13.30
CA PRO A 50 -1.11 -30.55 13.15
C PRO A 50 -0.73 -31.15 11.78
N GLY A 51 0.15 -30.46 11.07
CA GLY A 51 0.65 -30.86 9.75
C GLY A 51 -0.12 -30.28 8.55
N PHE A 52 -1.13 -29.44 8.78
CA PHE A 52 -1.88 -28.76 7.74
C PHE A 52 -1.77 -27.24 7.85
N GLU A 53 -2.01 -26.55 6.75
CA GLU A 53 -2.21 -25.10 6.75
C GLU A 53 -3.48 -24.72 7.53
N PRO A 54 -3.57 -23.50 8.09
CA PRO A 54 -4.78 -23.02 8.79
C PRO A 54 -6.03 -23.14 7.91
N THR A 55 -6.92 -24.05 8.30
CA THR A 55 -8.20 -24.32 7.61
C THR A 55 -9.38 -23.64 8.27
N GLU A 56 -9.22 -23.18 9.51
CA GLU A 56 -10.32 -22.69 10.33
C GLU A 56 -10.03 -21.27 10.85
N VAL A 57 -11.11 -20.49 10.97
CA VAL A 57 -11.09 -19.12 11.49
C VAL A 57 -12.01 -19.06 12.69
N ILE A 58 -11.49 -18.60 13.82
CA ILE A 58 -12.22 -18.47 15.08
C ILE A 58 -12.36 -16.98 15.42
N ARG A 59 -13.58 -16.56 15.80
CA ARG A 59 -13.83 -15.22 16.37
C ARG A 59 -13.65 -15.27 17.88
N ARG A 60 -12.79 -14.39 18.43
CA ARG A 60 -12.55 -14.33 19.88
C ARG A 60 -13.79 -13.92 20.67
N ASP A 61 -14.66 -13.10 20.10
CA ASP A 61 -15.87 -12.61 20.79
C ASP A 61 -16.91 -13.70 21.07
N GLU A 62 -16.87 -14.81 20.33
CA GLU A 62 -17.81 -15.92 20.49
C GLU A 62 -17.36 -16.94 21.55
N GLN A 63 -16.07 -16.94 21.93
CA GLN A 63 -15.52 -17.86 22.95
C GLN A 63 -15.77 -17.41 24.40
N ASN A 64 -16.07 -16.13 24.63
CA ASN A 64 -16.26 -15.55 25.96
C ASN A 64 -17.73 -15.51 26.45
N LYS A 65 -18.64 -16.26 25.81
CA LYS A 65 -20.04 -16.43 26.25
C LYS A 65 -20.26 -17.78 26.91
#